data_AF-A0A2E6X6L0-F1
#
_entry.id   AF-A0A2E6X6L0-F1
#
_cell.length_a   1.000
_cell.length_b   1.000
_cell.length_c   1.000
_cell.angle_alpha   90.00
_cell.angle_beta   90.00
_cell.angle_gamma   90.00
#
_symmetry.space_group_name_H-M   'P 1'
#
loop_
_entity.id
_entity.type
_entity.pdbx_description
1 polymer ?
#
loop_
_entity_poly.entity_id
_entity_poly.type
_entity_poly.pdbx_seq_one_letter_code
_entity_poly.pdbx_strand_id
1 'polypeptide(L)'
;MNHLGFKQFLVMGFCIGGPMIWNLLKRAGDQVTVAVLVHPSGYTSSHPNIFVELNMLGWAPRFMEQRPEITEAMIAEYLDNMYTKRADFVFTVDREFVRNCQPSVLILPDDIPPHPYLTAMETAFLAPNAQVSLYPWKENDRKISLALNHIRSFLGTNTPN
;
A
#
# COMPACT_ATOMS: atom_id res chain seq x y z
N MET A 1 1.46 13.98 11.13
CA MET A 1 2.64 14.83 10.94
C MET A 1 2.55 16.17 11.68
N ASN A 2 1.33 16.67 11.93
CA ASN A 2 1.07 17.85 12.76
C ASN A 2 1.85 17.92 14.09
N HIS A 3 1.90 16.83 14.87
CA HIS A 3 2.64 16.79 16.14
C HIS A 3 4.14 17.07 15.96
N LEU A 4 4.70 16.68 14.81
CA LEU A 4 6.11 16.93 14.45
C LEU A 4 6.29 18.28 13.72
N GLY A 5 5.23 19.06 13.51
CA GLY A 5 5.29 20.38 12.86
C GLY A 5 5.41 20.36 11.33
N PHE A 6 5.41 19.19 10.69
CA PHE A 6 5.50 19.10 9.23
C PHE A 6 4.14 19.36 8.58
N LYS A 7 4.05 20.42 7.76
CA LYS A 7 2.85 20.78 6.98
C LYS A 7 2.70 19.94 5.72
N GLN A 8 3.82 19.58 5.10
CA GLN A 8 3.87 18.74 3.91
C GLN A 8 4.97 17.70 4.07
N PHE A 9 4.74 16.50 3.54
CA PHE A 9 5.69 15.41 3.61
C PHE A 9 5.46 14.41 2.47
N LEU A 10 6.52 13.65 2.21
CA LEU A 10 6.53 12.54 1.27
C LEU A 10 6.38 11.24 2.06
N VAL A 11 5.75 10.24 1.47
CA VAL A 11 5.56 8.94 2.12
C VAL A 11 5.92 7.79 1.18
N MET A 12 6.59 6.78 1.72
CA MET A 12 6.90 5.55 1.04
C MET A 12 6.51 4.38 1.93
N GLY A 13 5.91 3.35 1.35
CA GLY A 13 5.43 2.19 2.09
C GLY A 13 5.52 0.91 1.28
N PHE A 14 5.72 -0.20 1.98
CA PHE A 14 5.89 -1.54 1.41
C PHE A 14 4.72 -2.43 1.82
N CYS A 15 4.27 -3.31 0.93
CA CYS A 15 3.19 -4.27 1.21
C CYS A 15 1.92 -3.57 1.75
N ILE A 16 1.57 -3.81 3.02
CA ILE A 16 0.44 -3.19 3.74
C ILE A 16 0.56 -1.66 3.82
N GLY A 17 1.78 -1.12 3.70
CA GLY A 17 2.01 0.31 3.55
C GLY A 17 1.24 0.90 2.37
N GLY A 18 0.96 0.11 1.32
CA GLY A 18 0.17 0.53 0.18
C GLY A 18 -1.26 0.98 0.54
N PRO A 19 -2.12 0.07 1.02
CA PRO A 19 -3.43 0.41 1.57
C PRO A 19 -3.39 1.53 2.62
N MET A 20 -2.40 1.53 3.51
CA MET A 20 -2.31 2.56 4.56
C MET A 20 -1.99 3.95 4.00
N ILE A 21 -1.15 4.04 2.97
CA ILE A 21 -0.86 5.28 2.25
C ILE A 21 -2.10 5.77 1.51
N TRP A 22 -2.86 4.89 0.86
CA TRP A 22 -4.14 5.28 0.25
C TRP A 22 -5.13 5.87 1.26
N ASN A 23 -5.25 5.25 2.44
CA ASN A 23 -6.05 5.79 3.53
C ASN A 23 -5.54 7.15 4.03
N LEU A 24 -4.21 7.30 4.09
CA LEU A 24 -3.56 8.56 4.49
C LEU A 24 -3.84 9.67 3.47
N LEU A 25 -3.72 9.38 2.18
CA LEU A 25 -4.08 10.29 1.08
C LEU A 25 -5.54 10.72 1.18
N LYS A 26 -6.45 9.81 1.56
CA LYS A 26 -7.87 10.13 1.78
C LYS A 26 -8.11 11.04 2.99
N ARG A 27 -7.30 10.92 4.04
CA ARG A 27 -7.48 11.65 5.30
C ARG A 27 -6.70 12.95 5.39
N ALA A 28 -5.58 13.05 4.67
CA ALA A 28 -4.61 14.14 4.79
C ALA A 28 -3.86 14.37 3.46
N GLY A 29 -4.57 14.24 2.33
CA GLY A 29 -3.99 14.41 0.99
C GLY A 29 -3.48 15.83 0.70
N ASP A 30 -3.88 16.82 1.51
CA ASP A 30 -3.33 18.18 1.50
C ASP A 30 -1.90 18.26 2.08
N GLN A 31 -1.54 17.31 2.94
CA GLN A 31 -0.20 17.24 3.55
C GLN A 31 0.73 16.25 2.83
N VAL A 32 0.18 15.22 2.19
CA VAL A 32 0.99 14.25 1.43
C VAL A 32 1.19 14.76 0.01
N THR A 33 2.41 15.15 -0.33
CA THR A 33 2.72 15.70 -1.66
C THR A 33 3.08 14.62 -2.67
N VAL A 34 3.76 13.56 -2.21
CA VAL A 34 4.22 12.44 -3.02
C VAL A 34 4.09 11.13 -2.24
N ALA A 35 3.60 10.09 -2.91
CA ALA A 35 3.48 8.74 -2.37
C ALA A 35 4.24 7.72 -3.23
N VAL A 36 5.00 6.82 -2.58
CA VAL A 36 5.61 5.67 -3.25
C VAL A 36 5.07 4.38 -2.64
N LEU A 37 4.40 3.59 -3.48
CA LEU A 37 3.74 2.33 -3.15
C LEU A 37 4.62 1.19 -3.67
N VAL A 38 5.39 0.57 -2.79
CA VAL A 38 6.26 -0.54 -3.15
C VAL A 38 5.52 -1.85 -2.91
N HIS A 39 5.30 -2.60 -3.99
CA HIS A 39 4.56 -3.88 -4.04
C HIS A 39 3.31 -3.86 -3.15
N PRO A 40 2.36 -2.95 -3.43
CA PRO A 40 1.25 -2.68 -2.53
C PRO A 40 0.36 -3.91 -2.35
N SER A 41 -0.07 -4.13 -1.11
CA SER A 41 -1.09 -5.12 -0.81
C SER A 41 -2.43 -4.76 -1.45
N GLY A 42 -3.12 -5.77 -1.97
CA GLY A 42 -4.42 -5.59 -2.61
C GLY A 42 -5.18 -6.91 -2.70
N TYR A 43 -6.47 -6.80 -2.94
CA TYR A 43 -7.35 -7.93 -3.14
C TYR A 43 -7.08 -8.62 -4.48
N THR A 44 -7.21 -9.94 -4.50
CA THR A 44 -7.27 -10.75 -5.71
C THR A 44 -8.30 -11.86 -5.52
N SER A 45 -9.14 -12.09 -6.53
CA SER A 45 -10.21 -13.10 -6.46
C SER A 45 -9.70 -14.54 -6.47
N SER A 46 -8.46 -14.78 -6.92
CA SER A 46 -7.85 -16.11 -6.87
C SER A 46 -7.46 -16.55 -5.45
N HIS A 47 -7.26 -15.59 -4.55
CA HIS A 47 -6.88 -15.83 -3.16
C HIS A 47 -7.59 -14.83 -2.22
N PRO A 48 -8.93 -14.87 -2.14
CA PRO A 48 -9.72 -13.80 -1.53
C PRO A 48 -9.47 -13.65 -0.02
N ASN A 49 -9.04 -14.72 0.66
CA ASN A 49 -8.82 -14.74 2.11
C ASN A 49 -7.35 -14.70 2.53
N ILE A 50 -6.42 -14.50 1.59
CA ILE A 50 -4.99 -14.71 1.83
C ILE A 50 -4.44 -13.89 3.00
N PHE A 51 -4.91 -12.66 3.18
CA PHE A 51 -4.46 -11.83 4.29
C PHE A 51 -4.94 -12.34 5.64
N VAL A 52 -6.18 -12.84 5.71
CA VAL A 52 -6.71 -13.44 6.94
C VAL A 52 -5.93 -14.71 7.25
N GLU A 53 -5.76 -15.60 6.27
CA GLU A 53 -5.05 -16.87 6.43
C GLU A 53 -3.58 -16.68 6.85
N LEU A 54 -2.83 -15.80 6.16
CA LEU A 54 -1.43 -15.54 6.49
C LEU A 54 -1.27 -14.86 7.87
N ASN A 55 -2.17 -13.96 8.25
CA ASN A 55 -2.11 -13.34 9.58
C ASN A 55 -2.45 -14.35 10.69
N MET A 56 -3.46 -15.20 10.49
CA MET A 56 -3.84 -16.23 11.45
C MET A 56 -2.76 -17.30 11.61
N LEU A 57 -2.07 -17.66 10.53
CA LEU A 57 -0.96 -18.62 10.56
C LEU A 57 0.32 -18.03 11.16
N GLY A 58 0.63 -16.76 10.85
CA GLY A 58 1.92 -16.15 11.18
C GLY A 58 1.88 -15.23 12.40
N TRP A 59 1.19 -14.09 12.28
CA TRP A 59 1.24 -13.01 13.27
C TRP A 59 0.39 -13.29 14.52
N ALA A 60 -0.83 -13.78 14.32
CA ALA A 60 -1.83 -13.91 15.38
C ALA A 60 -1.40 -14.78 16.57
N PRO A 61 -0.79 -15.97 16.38
CA PRO A 61 -0.45 -16.84 17.52
C PRO A 61 0.56 -16.17 18.46
N ARG A 62 1.60 -15.55 17.89
CA ARG A 62 2.60 -14.81 18.65
C ARG A 62 2.02 -13.57 19.32
N PHE A 63 1.09 -12.89 18.65
CA PHE A 63 0.45 -11.71 19.23
C PHE A 63 -0.40 -12.06 20.45
N MET A 64 -1.20 -13.13 20.37
CA MET A 64 -1.99 -13.63 21.52
C MET A 64 -1.11 -14.14 22.66
N GLU A 65 0.02 -14.80 22.37
CA GLU A 65 0.98 -15.21 23.40
C GLU A 65 1.54 -14.01 24.18
N GLN A 66 1.85 -12.91 23.48
CA GLN A 66 2.37 -11.68 24.09
C GLN A 66 1.28 -10.82 24.76
N ARG A 67 0.02 -11.05 24.42
CA ARG A 67 -1.15 -10.29 24.86
C ARG A 67 -2.30 -11.24 25.21
N PRO A 68 -2.24 -11.93 26.36
CA PRO A 68 -3.22 -12.94 26.73
C PRO A 68 -4.65 -12.40 26.89
N GLU A 69 -4.82 -11.08 27.03
CA GLU A 69 -6.10 -10.40 27.01
C GLU A 69 -6.78 -10.36 25.63
N ILE A 70 -6.02 -10.61 24.56
CA ILE A 70 -6.50 -10.62 23.18
C ILE A 70 -6.93 -12.04 22.81
N THR A 71 -8.21 -12.19 22.46
CA THR A 71 -8.77 -13.48 22.03
C THR A 71 -8.67 -13.67 20.52
N GLU A 72 -8.75 -14.93 20.08
CA GLU A 72 -8.82 -15.27 18.66
C GLU A 72 -10.01 -14.58 17.97
N ALA A 73 -11.15 -14.46 18.65
CA ALA A 73 -12.33 -13.77 18.14
C ALA A 73 -12.06 -12.27 17.88
N MET A 74 -11.31 -11.60 18.77
CA MET A 74 -10.93 -10.19 18.57
C MET A 74 -9.98 -10.04 17.37
N ILE A 75 -9.07 -10.99 17.17
CA ILE A 75 -8.19 -11.00 15.99
C ILE A 75 -8.99 -11.25 14.72
N ALA A 76 -9.91 -12.21 14.72
CA ALA A 76 -10.76 -12.51 13.57
C ALA A 76 -11.59 -11.28 13.18
N GLU A 77 -12.21 -10.59 14.14
CA GLU A 77 -12.96 -9.35 13.88
C GLU A 77 -12.06 -8.23 13.34
N TYR A 78 -10.86 -8.08 13.91
CA TYR A 78 -9.87 -7.11 13.43
C TYR A 78 -9.47 -7.38 11.97
N LEU A 79 -9.13 -8.62 11.63
CA LEU A 79 -8.73 -9.02 10.28
C LEU A 79 -9.90 -8.93 9.28
N ASP A 80 -11.12 -9.27 9.71
CA ASP A 80 -12.32 -9.12 8.88
C ASP A 80 -12.56 -7.66 8.49
N ASN A 81 -12.41 -6.75 9.46
CA ASN A 81 -12.51 -5.32 9.22
C ASN A 81 -11.40 -4.78 8.32
N MET A 82 -10.19 -5.34 8.41
CA MET A 82 -9.06 -4.93 7.57
C MET A 82 -9.18 -5.43 6.13
N TYR A 83 -9.58 -6.68 5.92
CA TYR A 83 -9.34 -7.38 4.66
C TYR A 83 -10.59 -7.91 3.98
N THR A 84 -11.71 -8.10 4.68
CA THR A 84 -12.90 -8.75 4.11
C THR A 84 -13.98 -7.75 3.73
N LYS A 85 -14.30 -6.79 4.60
CA LYS A 85 -15.41 -5.84 4.38
C LYS A 85 -15.26 -4.96 3.13
N ARG A 86 -14.03 -4.84 2.59
CA ARG A 86 -13.66 -4.08 1.39
C ARG A 86 -12.69 -4.86 0.49
N ALA A 87 -12.96 -6.15 0.33
CA ALA A 87 -12.16 -7.11 -0.43
C ALA A 87 -12.45 -7.04 -1.94
N ASP A 88 -12.14 -5.91 -2.59
CA ASP A 88 -12.35 -5.74 -4.03
C ASP A 88 -11.25 -4.95 -4.76
N PHE A 89 -10.37 -4.29 -3.99
CA PHE A 89 -9.35 -3.39 -4.52
C PHE A 89 -8.16 -3.25 -3.55
N VAL A 90 -7.89 -2.06 -3.00
CA VAL A 90 -6.75 -1.80 -2.06
C VAL A 90 -7.18 -1.68 -0.60
N PHE A 91 -8.32 -2.26 -0.23
CA PHE A 91 -8.91 -2.36 1.12
C PHE A 91 -9.35 -1.05 1.80
N THR A 92 -8.65 0.05 1.61
CA THR A 92 -8.87 1.28 2.40
C THR A 92 -9.62 2.37 1.66
N VAL A 93 -9.50 2.40 0.34
CA VAL A 93 -10.16 3.36 -0.56
C VAL A 93 -10.76 2.65 -1.76
N ASP A 94 -11.73 3.29 -2.40
CA ASP A 94 -12.36 2.82 -3.63
C ASP A 94 -11.71 3.45 -4.87
N ARG A 95 -12.14 2.97 -6.04
CA ARG A 95 -11.67 3.44 -7.35
C ARG A 95 -12.03 4.89 -7.63
N GLU A 96 -13.15 5.38 -7.10
CA GLU A 96 -13.59 6.77 -7.29
C GLU A 96 -12.62 7.73 -6.59
N PHE A 97 -12.22 7.42 -5.37
CA PHE A 97 -11.21 8.17 -4.66
C PHE A 97 -9.88 8.19 -5.43
N VAL A 98 -9.41 7.03 -5.90
CA VAL A 98 -8.13 6.95 -6.63
C VAL A 98 -8.18 7.80 -7.91
N ARG A 99 -9.30 7.81 -8.65
CA ARG A 99 -9.48 8.67 -9.84
C ARG A 99 -9.36 10.17 -9.54
N ASN A 100 -9.70 10.59 -8.33
CA ASN A 100 -9.68 11.99 -7.92
C ASN A 100 -8.47 12.35 -7.04
N CYS A 101 -7.57 11.39 -6.78
CA CYS A 101 -6.41 11.59 -5.92
C CYS A 101 -5.38 12.51 -6.59
N GLN A 102 -5.18 13.70 -6.01
CA GLN A 102 -4.29 14.72 -6.58
C GLN A 102 -2.79 14.49 -6.34
N PRO A 103 -2.34 13.99 -5.17
CA PRO A 103 -0.91 13.75 -4.96
C PRO A 103 -0.29 12.81 -5.99
N SER A 104 0.96 13.04 -6.36
CA SER A 104 1.71 12.19 -7.29
C SER A 104 2.00 10.84 -6.63
N VAL A 105 1.77 9.74 -7.35
CA VAL A 105 1.95 8.38 -6.83
C VAL A 105 2.87 7.56 -7.73
N LEU A 106 3.93 6.95 -7.17
CA LEU A 106 4.76 5.97 -7.87
C LEU A 106 4.44 4.57 -7.38
N ILE A 107 4.14 3.65 -8.29
CA ILE A 107 3.80 2.26 -7.99
C ILE A 107 4.93 1.36 -8.48
N LEU A 108 5.51 0.58 -7.58
CA LEU A 108 6.45 -0.49 -7.92
C LEU A 108 5.70 -1.82 -7.78
N PRO A 109 5.21 -2.42 -8.88
CA PRO A 109 4.39 -3.62 -8.77
C PRO A 109 5.22 -4.86 -8.43
N ASP A 110 4.51 -5.90 -8.00
CA ASP A 110 4.98 -7.28 -7.80
C ASP A 110 3.87 -8.19 -8.33
N ASP A 111 4.07 -9.51 -8.31
CA ASP A 111 3.04 -10.45 -8.76
C ASP A 111 3.03 -11.73 -7.94
N ILE A 112 2.65 -11.55 -6.68
CA ILE A 112 2.34 -12.66 -5.78
C ILE A 112 0.95 -12.44 -5.19
N PRO A 113 0.27 -13.47 -4.69
CA PRO A 113 -1.12 -13.32 -4.25
C PRO A 113 -1.38 -12.19 -3.23
N PRO A 114 -0.50 -11.88 -2.26
CA PRO A 114 -0.65 -10.71 -1.39
C PRO A 114 -0.33 -9.36 -2.07
N HIS A 115 0.36 -9.35 -3.21
CA HIS A 115 0.73 -8.15 -3.97
C HIS A 115 0.27 -8.32 -5.43
N PRO A 116 -1.04 -8.35 -5.70
CA PRO A 116 -1.55 -8.68 -7.03
C PRO A 116 -1.19 -7.60 -8.05
N TYR A 117 -0.52 -8.00 -9.13
CA TYR A 117 -0.08 -7.11 -10.19
C TYR A 117 -1.24 -6.29 -10.78
N LEU A 118 -2.35 -6.97 -11.09
CA LEU A 118 -3.52 -6.33 -11.71
C LEU A 118 -4.10 -5.22 -10.83
N THR A 119 -4.20 -5.43 -9.52
CA THR A 119 -4.71 -4.43 -8.59
C THR A 119 -3.75 -3.25 -8.47
N ALA A 120 -2.44 -3.49 -8.43
CA ALA A 120 -1.44 -2.43 -8.45
C ALA A 120 -1.52 -1.60 -9.74
N MET A 121 -1.61 -2.26 -10.90
CA MET A 121 -1.76 -1.58 -12.19
C MET A 121 -3.07 -0.83 -12.31
N GLU A 122 -4.18 -1.37 -11.78
CA GLU A 122 -5.46 -0.67 -11.75
C GLU A 122 -5.36 0.64 -10.98
N THR A 123 -4.66 0.68 -9.83
CA THR A 123 -4.42 1.96 -9.13
C THR A 123 -3.64 2.96 -9.98
N ALA A 124 -2.66 2.49 -10.76
CA ALA A 124 -1.86 3.33 -11.65
C ALA A 124 -2.68 3.89 -12.81
N PHE A 125 -3.58 3.09 -13.39
CA PHE A 125 -4.46 3.53 -14.47
C PHE A 125 -5.50 4.55 -14.01
N LEU A 126 -5.92 4.46 -12.75
CA LEU A 126 -6.95 5.33 -12.20
C LEU A 126 -6.38 6.67 -11.69
N ALA A 127 -5.24 6.65 -11.00
CA ALA A 127 -4.69 7.87 -10.40
C ALA A 127 -4.14 8.82 -11.46
N PRO A 128 -4.57 10.11 -11.48
CA PRO A 128 -4.25 11.04 -12.56
C PRO A 128 -2.76 11.38 -12.65
N ASN A 129 -2.05 11.34 -11.52
CA ASN A 129 -0.63 11.70 -11.41
C ASN A 129 0.24 10.48 -11.05
N ALA A 130 -0.11 9.31 -11.61
CA ALA A 130 0.60 8.08 -11.34
C ALA A 130 1.79 7.82 -12.29
N GLN A 131 2.83 7.19 -11.75
CA GLN A 131 3.87 6.53 -12.52
C GLN A 131 4.00 5.07 -12.08
N VAL A 132 4.45 4.21 -12.98
CA VAL A 132 4.75 2.80 -12.70
C VAL A 132 6.23 2.57 -12.94
N SER A 133 6.89 1.96 -11.96
CA SER A 133 8.28 1.53 -12.09
C SER A 133 8.38 0.25 -12.92
N LEU A 134 9.60 -0.08 -13.35
CA LEU A 134 9.89 -1.31 -14.08
C LEU A 134 9.36 -2.54 -13.33
N TYR A 135 8.96 -3.56 -14.09
CA TYR A 135 8.55 -4.87 -13.56
C TYR A 135 9.13 -6.00 -14.41
N PRO A 136 9.65 -7.09 -13.82
CA PRO A 136 9.95 -7.26 -12.39
C PRO A 136 11.17 -6.41 -11.99
N TRP A 137 11.08 -5.63 -10.91
CA TRP A 137 12.18 -4.77 -10.46
C TRP A 137 13.17 -5.44 -9.49
N LYS A 138 12.76 -6.53 -8.82
CA LYS A 138 13.57 -7.28 -7.85
C LYS A 138 14.40 -8.42 -8.45
N GLU A 139 14.41 -8.56 -9.79
CA GLU A 139 15.00 -9.72 -10.45
C GLU A 139 16.54 -9.79 -10.32
N ASN A 140 17.23 -8.65 -10.32
CA ASN A 140 18.69 -8.57 -10.16
C ASN A 140 19.13 -7.17 -9.74
N ASP A 141 20.39 -7.04 -9.30
CA ASP A 141 20.98 -5.79 -8.79
C ASP A 141 20.87 -4.62 -9.77
N ARG A 142 20.96 -4.88 -11.07
CA ARG A 142 20.81 -3.85 -12.10
C ARG A 142 19.39 -3.29 -12.12
N LYS A 143 18.37 -4.16 -12.10
CA LYS A 143 16.96 -3.73 -12.07
C LYS A 143 16.60 -3.05 -10.75
N ILE A 144 17.13 -3.54 -9.64
CA ILE A 144 16.98 -2.86 -8.33
C ILE A 144 17.57 -1.45 -8.41
N SER A 145 18.78 -1.30 -8.97
CA SER A 145 19.43 0.00 -9.14
C SER A 145 18.60 0.95 -10.02
N LEU A 146 18.00 0.45 -11.10
CA LEU A 146 17.11 1.23 -11.95
C LEU A 146 15.84 1.69 -11.20
N ALA A 147 15.21 0.81 -10.43
CA ALA A 147 14.04 1.15 -9.62
C ALA A 147 14.37 2.19 -8.54
N LEU A 148 15.52 2.05 -7.87
CA LEU A 148 16.00 3.04 -6.90
C LEU A 148 16.26 4.41 -7.55
N ASN A 149 16.82 4.43 -8.76
CA ASN A 149 17.00 5.68 -9.51
C ASN A 149 15.68 6.32 -9.91
N HIS A 150 14.69 5.51 -10.33
CA HIS A 150 13.34 6.01 -10.62
C HIS A 150 12.68 6.61 -9.37
N ILE A 151 12.74 5.92 -8.23
CA ILE A 151 12.27 6.45 -6.94
C ILE A 151 12.91 7.81 -6.65
N ARG A 152 14.26 7.90 -6.69
CA ARG A 152 14.97 9.16 -6.39
C ARG A 152 14.56 10.28 -7.33
N SER A 153 14.50 10.01 -8.64
CA SER A 153 14.08 10.98 -9.63
C SER A 153 12.64 11.43 -9.41
N PHE A 154 11.73 10.49 -9.15
CA PHE A 154 10.33 10.78 -8.91
C PHE A 154 10.12 11.66 -7.67
N LEU A 155 10.79 11.33 -6.56
CA LEU A 155 10.74 12.14 -5.35
C LEU A 155 11.33 13.54 -5.60
N GLY A 156 12.49 13.62 -6.28
CA GLY A 156 13.13 14.91 -6.58
C GLY A 156 12.28 15.83 -7.46
N THR A 157 11.62 15.30 -8.49
CA THR A 157 10.79 16.10 -9.40
C THR A 157 9.46 16.54 -8.79
N ASN A 158 8.91 15.79 -7.84
CA ASN A 158 7.58 16.06 -7.27
C ASN A 158 7.62 16.65 -5.85
N THR A 159 8.79 16.87 -5.26
CA THR A 159 8.91 17.60 -3.99
C THR A 159 8.64 19.09 -4.25
N PRO A 160 7.68 19.73 -3.56
CA PRO A 160 7.48 21.17 -3.67
C PRO A 160 8.75 21.94 -3.23
N ASN A 161 9.05 23.03 -3.94
CA ASN A 161 10.14 23.95 -3.60
C ASN A 161 9.93 24.65 -2.25
#